data_AF-A0A2D3C5X2-F1
#
_entry.id   AF-A0A2D3C5X2-F1
#
_cell.length_a   1.000
_cell.length_b   1.000
_cell.length_c   1.000
_cell.angle_alpha   90.00
_cell.angle_beta   90.00
_cell.angle_gamma   90.00
#
_symmetry.space_group_name_H-M   'P 1'
#
loop_
_entity.id
_entity.type
_entity.pdbx_description
1 polymer ?
#
loop_
_entity_poly.entity_id
_entity_poly.type
_entity_poly.pdbx_seq_one_letter_code
_entity_poly.pdbx_strand_id
1 'polypeptide(L)' 'MKYIPYYMSILGFFLTLVFSYLIGSYFGIEWLVFYNLDTASGDFKFEAGISWLPIILALFIAYLGWKIGFKKFPDENSGN' A
#
# COMPACT_ATOMS: atom_id res chain seq x y z
N MET A 1 -0.34 -0.14 25.09
CA MET A 1 -1.22 0.61 24.15
C MET A 1 -1.73 -0.34 23.07
N LYS A 2 -2.89 -0.95 23.31
CA LYS A 2 -3.45 -2.07 22.53
C LYS A 2 -3.57 -1.85 21.01
N TYR A 3 -3.78 -0.61 20.59
CA TYR A 3 -4.09 -0.29 19.19
C TYR A 3 -2.89 0.12 18.32
N ILE A 4 -1.69 0.31 18.91
CA ILE A 4 -0.49 0.75 18.16
C ILE A 4 -0.19 -0.14 16.94
N PRO A 5 -0.20 -1.48 17.04
CA PRO A 5 0.15 -2.33 15.90
C PRO A 5 -0.77 -2.11 14.69
N TYR A 6 -2.06 -1.82 14.95
CA TYR A 6 -3.05 -1.55 13.91
C TYR A 6 -2.81 -0.18 13.26
N TYR A 7 -2.54 0.86 14.05
CA TYR A 7 -2.19 2.18 13.51
C TYR A 7 -0.92 2.13 12.67
N MET A 8 0.11 1.39 13.10
CA MET A 8 1.34 1.18 12.32
C MET A 8 1.06 0.46 11.00
N SER A 9 0.17 -0.54 11.00
CA SER A 9 -0.24 -1.27 9.80
C SER A 9 -0.96 -0.38 8.78
N ILE A 10 -1.98 0.36 9.24
CA ILE A 10 -2.77 1.27 8.41
C ILE A 10 -1.90 2.39 7.86
N LEU A 11 -1.05 2.99 8.70
CA LEU A 11 -0.13 4.05 8.27
C LEU A 11 0.86 3.51 7.22
N GLY A 12 1.43 2.33 7.45
CA GLY A 12 2.35 1.69 6.49
C GLY A 12 1.69 1.39 5.15
N PHE A 13 0.43 0.94 5.16
CA PHE A 13 -0.35 0.71 3.94
C PHE A 13 -0.48 1.99 3.09
N PHE A 14 -1.04 3.05 3.67
CA PHE A 14 -1.30 4.28 2.93
C PHE A 14 -0.01 5.00 2.51
N LEU A 15 1.02 5.02 3.36
CA LEU A 15 2.32 5.57 2.99
C LEU A 15 2.91 4.82 1.80
N THR A 16 2.81 3.49 1.78
CA THR A 16 3.33 2.69 0.66
C THR A 16 2.62 3.03 -0.64
N LEU A 17 1.29 3.17 -0.65
CA LEU A 17 0.54 3.57 -1.84
C LEU A 17 0.97 4.95 -2.35
N VAL A 18 1.14 5.92 -1.43
CA VAL A 18 1.58 7.28 -1.78
C VAL A 18 3.00 7.25 -2.36
N PHE A 19 3.94 6.56 -1.72
CA PHE A 19 5.30 6.44 -2.22
C PHE A 19 5.37 5.68 -3.54
N SER A 20 4.62 4.60 -3.72
CA SER A 20 4.52 3.88 -4.99
C SER A 20 4.03 4.80 -6.10
N TYR A 21 2.98 5.57 -5.87
CA TYR A 21 2.49 6.54 -6.87
C TYR A 21 3.53 7.62 -7.19
N LEU A 22 4.17 8.22 -6.18
CA LEU A 22 5.19 9.26 -6.38
C LEU A 22 6.40 8.72 -7.16
N ILE A 23 6.89 7.52 -6.80
CA ILE A 23 8.00 6.85 -7.51
C ILE A 23 7.57 6.51 -8.93
N GLY A 24 6.39 5.92 -9.10
CA GLY A 24 5.85 5.56 -10.41
C GLY A 24 5.73 6.76 -11.33
N SER A 25 5.18 7.86 -10.83
CA SER A 25 5.02 9.11 -11.57
C SER A 25 6.35 9.78 -11.89
N TYR A 26 7.32 9.76 -10.96
CA TYR A 26 8.62 10.40 -11.17
C TYR A 26 9.51 9.64 -12.17
N PHE A 27 9.50 8.31 -12.12
CA PHE A 27 10.34 7.46 -12.98
C PHE A 27 9.62 6.97 -14.24
N GLY A 28 8.34 7.32 -14.45
CA GLY A 28 7.54 6.84 -15.57
C GLY A 28 7.25 5.33 -15.52
N ILE A 29 7.16 4.74 -14.32
CA ILE A 29 6.87 3.32 -14.14
C ILE A 29 5.36 3.14 -14.04
N GLU A 30 4.72 2.81 -15.16
CA GLU A 30 3.26 2.63 -15.26
C GLU A 30 2.72 1.59 -14.27
N TRP A 31 3.52 0.57 -13.95
CA TRP A 31 3.16 -0.49 -13.01
C TRP A 31 3.05 0.00 -11.56
N LEU A 32 3.54 1.21 -11.24
CA LEU A 32 3.44 1.79 -9.90
C LEU A 32 2.37 2.88 -9.79
N VAL A 33 1.73 3.23 -10.91
CA VAL A 33 0.69 4.25 -10.99
C VAL A 33 -0.68 3.56 -11.12
N PHE A 34 -1.70 4.12 -10.46
CA PHE A 34 -3.05 3.51 -10.44
C PHE A 34 -3.81 3.68 -11.77
N TYR A 35 -3.46 4.68 -12.60
CA TYR A 35 -4.11 5.01 -13.86
C TYR A 35 -3.11 5.60 -14.87
N ASN A 36 -3.16 5.14 -16.12
CA ASN A 36 -2.53 5.82 -17.26
C ASN A 36 -3.47 6.94 -17.75
N LEU A 37 -3.01 8.19 -17.74
CA LEU A 37 -3.79 9.35 -18.21
C LEU A 37 -3.85 9.45 -19.74
N ASP A 38 -2.97 8.75 -20.46
CA ASP A 38 -2.85 8.83 -21.92
C ASP A 38 -3.92 8.06 -22.71
N THR A 39 -4.81 7.32 -22.05
CA THR A 39 -5.87 6.53 -22.72
C THR A 39 -7.14 7.36 -23.05
N ALA A 40 -7.11 8.69 -22.90
CA ALA A 40 -8.30 9.54 -23.01
C ALA A 40 -8.66 10.00 -24.45
N SER A 41 -7.88 9.66 -25.48
CA SER A 41 -8.18 10.07 -26.86
C SER A 41 -8.23 8.89 -27.84
N GLY A 42 -9.46 8.45 -28.14
CA GLY A 42 -9.76 7.59 -29.29
C GLY A 42 -9.75 6.10 -28.95
N ASP A 43 -10.91 5.48 -29.08
CA ASP A 43 -11.20 4.06 -28.91
C ASP A 43 -11.18 3.53 -27.48
N PHE A 44 -12.39 3.16 -27.04
CA PHE A 44 -12.74 2.58 -25.75
C PHE A 44 -12.02 1.23 -25.54
N LYS A 45 -10.73 1.25 -25.18
CA LYS A 45 -10.02 0.07 -24.69
C LYS A 45 -10.27 -0.05 -23.19
N PHE A 46 -11.10 -1.01 -22.83
CA PHE A 46 -11.38 -1.42 -21.45
C PHE A 46 -10.17 -2.10 -20.78
N GLU A 47 -8.95 -1.63 -21.02
CA GLU A 47 -7.78 -1.95 -20.22
C GLU A 47 -7.69 -0.95 -19.06
N ALA A 48 -8.74 -0.90 -18.24
CA ALA A 48 -8.64 -0.38 -16.89
C ALA A 48 -7.87 -1.42 -16.04
N GLY A 49 -6.62 -1.67 -16.41
CA GLY A 49 -5.71 -2.53 -15.69
C GLY A 49 -5.29 -1.81 -14.42
N ILE A 50 -6.09 -1.90 -13.36
CA ILE A 50 -5.69 -1.43 -12.04
C ILE A 50 -4.37 -2.12 -11.71
N SER A 51 -3.30 -1.34 -11.52
CA SER A 51 -2.03 -1.93 -11.13
C SER A 51 -2.14 -2.49 -9.72
N TRP A 52 -2.08 -3.81 -9.61
CA TRP A 52 -2.14 -4.54 -8.34
C TRP A 52 -0.82 -4.47 -7.57
N LEU A 53 0.29 -4.14 -8.22
CA LEU A 53 1.62 -4.20 -7.64
C LEU A 53 1.80 -3.23 -6.44
N PRO A 54 1.38 -1.95 -6.52
CA PRO A 54 1.34 -1.05 -5.36
C PRO A 54 0.48 -1.58 -4.21
N ILE A 55 -0.65 -2.22 -4.52
CA ILE A 55 -1.59 -2.77 -3.54
C ILE A 55 -0.95 -3.94 -2.79
N ILE A 56 -0.34 -4.88 -3.51
CA ILE A 56 0.36 -6.04 -2.94
C ILE A 56 1.52 -5.56 -2.05
N LEU A 57 2.30 -4.58 -2.50
CA LEU A 57 3.38 -3.99 -1.71
C LEU A 57 2.84 -3.32 -0.44
N ALA A 58 1.76 -2.55 -0.54
CA ALA A 58 1.14 -1.90 0.61
C ALA A 58 0.62 -2.92 1.63
N LEU A 59 0.00 -4.02 1.19
CA LEU A 59 -0.43 -5.12 2.07
C LEU A 59 0.76 -5.79 2.76
N PHE A 60 1.85 -6.02 2.04
CA PHE A 60 3.07 -6.60 2.60
C PHE A 60 3.67 -5.70 3.70
N ILE A 61 3.79 -4.39 3.43
CA ILE A 61 4.27 -3.43 4.43
C ILE A 61 3.31 -3.31 5.61
N ALA A 62 2.00 -3.32 5.37
CA ALA A 62 1.00 -3.31 6.43
C ALA A 62 1.14 -4.51 7.37
N TYR A 63 1.35 -5.71 6.82
CA TYR A 63 1.59 -6.93 7.61
C TYR A 63 2.88 -6.85 8.42
N LEU A 64 3.97 -6.33 7.83
CA LEU A 64 5.23 -6.13 8.54
C LEU A 64 5.08 -5.10 9.67
N GLY A 65 4.41 -3.98 9.42
CA GLY A 65 4.14 -2.94 10.42
C GLY A 65 3.33 -3.48 11.60
N TRP A 66 2.33 -4.30 11.32
CA TRP A 66 1.54 -5.01 12.33
C TRP A 66 2.40 -5.98 13.16
N LYS A 67 3.19 -6.84 12.51
CA LYS A 67 4.06 -7.82 13.16
C LYS A 67 5.12 -7.15 14.05
N ILE A 68 5.74 -6.06 13.56
CA ILE A 68 6.71 -5.27 14.32
C ILE A 68 6.03 -4.58 15.51
N GLY A 69 4.85 -4.00 15.29
CA GLY A 69 4.04 -3.38 16.32
C GLY A 69 3.76 -4.34 17.48
N PHE A 70 3.31 -5.55 17.18
CA PHE A 70 3.05 -6.57 18.20
C PHE A 70 4.32 -7.07 18.91
N LYS A 71 5.44 -7.20 18.20
CA LYS A 71 6.72 -7.55 18.83
C LYS A 71 7.19 -6.49 19.82
N LYS A 72 6.98 -5.21 19.52
CA LYS A 72 7.47 -4.08 20.32
C LYS A 72 6.49 -3.66 21.42
N PHE A 73 5.19 -3.81 21.17
CA PHE A 73 4.11 -3.50 22.07
C PHE A 73 3.22 -4.74 22.21
N PRO A 74 3.69 -5.79 22.90
CA PRO A 74 2.88 -6.96 23.17
C PRO A 74 1.61 -6.52 23.91
N ASP A 75 0.48 -7.09 23.54
CA ASP A 75 -0.78 -6.83 24.25
C ASP A 75 -0.64 -7.53 25.61
N GLU A 76 -0.80 -6.78 26.71
CA GLU A 76 -0.67 -7.31 28.08
C GLU A 76 -1.69 -8.43 28.38
N ASN A 77 -2.69 -8.59 27.50
CA ASN A 77 -3.72 -9.64 27.56
C ASN A 77 -3.48 -10.82 26.61
N SER A 78 -2.36 -10.90 25.88
CA SER A 78 -2.08 -12.03 24.97
C SER A 78 -1.49 -13.27 25.67
N GLY A 79 -1.43 -13.27 27.01
CA GLY A 79 -1.07 -14.41 27.85
C GLY A 79 -2.19 -14.72 28.84
N ASN A 80 -3.26 -15.35 28.35
CA ASN A 80 -4.22 -16.11 29.14
C ASN A 80 -4.55 -17.39 28.38
#